data_AF-A0A2J8LEJ4-F1
#
_entry.id   AF-A0A2J8LEJ4-F1
#
_cell.length_a   1.000
_cell.length_b   1.000
_cell.length_c   1.000
_cell.angle_alpha   90.00
_cell.angle_beta   90.00
_cell.angle_gamma   90.00
#
_symmetry.space_group_name_H-M   'P 1'
#
loop_
_entity.id
_entity.type
_entity.pdbx_description
1 polymer ?
#
loop_
_entity_poly.entity_id
_entity_poly.type
_entity_poly.pdbx_seq_one_letter_code
_entity_poly.pdbx_strand_id
1 'polypeptide(L)'
;KHDLRRSISLRELKTILPLINFKVSSAKFLKDKFVEIGAHKDELSFEQFHLFYKKLMFEQQKSILDEFKKDSSVFILGNTDRPDASAVYLHDFQRFLIHEQQEHWAQDLNKVRERMTKFIDDTMRETAEPFLFVDEFLTYLFSRENSIWDEKYDAVDMQDMNNPLSHYWISSSHNTYLTGDQLRSESSPEAYIRCLRMGCRCIELDCWDGPDGKPVIYHGWTRTTKIKFDDVVQAIKDHAFVTSRCPLSFPVILSIEEHCSVEQQRHMAKAFKEVFGDLLLTKPTEASADQLPSPSQLREKIIIKHKKLGPRGDVDVNMEDKKDEHKQQGELYMWDSIDQKWTRHYCAIADAKLSFSDDIEQTMEEEVPQDIPPTELHFGEKWFHKKVEKRTSAEKLLQEYCMETGGKDGTFLVRESETFPNDYTLSFWRSGRVQHCRIRSTMEGGTLKYYLTDNLTFSSIYALIQHYRETHLRCAEFELRLTDPVPNPNPHESKPWYYDSLSRGEAEDMLMRIPRDGAFLIRKREGSDSYAITF
;
A
#
# COMPACT_ATOMS: atom_id res chain seq x y z
N LYS A 1 19.55 -9.43 26.25
CA LYS A 1 18.60 -10.56 26.25
C LYS A 1 17.21 -9.98 26.51
N HIS A 2 16.48 -9.58 25.47
CA HIS A 2 15.06 -9.26 25.62
C HIS A 2 14.33 -10.60 25.75
N ASP A 3 13.62 -10.78 26.85
CA ASP A 3 12.68 -11.89 27.03
C ASP A 3 11.61 -11.75 25.94
N LEU A 4 11.68 -12.60 24.91
CA LEU A 4 10.66 -12.66 23.87
C LEU A 4 9.41 -13.25 24.52
N ARG A 5 8.48 -12.37 24.89
CA ARG A 5 7.15 -12.76 25.35
C ARG A 5 6.51 -13.65 24.28
N ARG A 6 6.25 -14.92 24.62
CA ARG A 6 5.65 -15.94 23.73
C ARG A 6 4.12 -15.97 23.81
N SER A 7 3.51 -14.92 24.36
CA SER A 7 2.07 -14.78 24.55
C SER A 7 1.59 -13.45 23.97
N ILE A 8 0.36 -13.45 23.49
CA ILE A 8 -0.34 -12.24 23.02
C ILE A 8 -1.38 -11.83 24.05
N SER A 9 -1.36 -10.55 24.45
CA SER A 9 -2.36 -9.98 25.35
C SER A 9 -3.65 -9.60 24.63
N LEU A 10 -4.75 -9.53 25.38
CA LEU A 10 -6.03 -9.03 24.87
C LEU A 10 -5.93 -7.62 24.25
N ARG A 11 -5.07 -6.76 24.81
CA ARG A 11 -4.84 -5.41 24.28
C ARG A 11 -4.18 -5.44 22.91
N GLU A 12 -3.15 -6.27 22.74
CA GLU A 12 -2.46 -6.45 21.46
C GLU A 12 -3.41 -7.05 20.42
N LEU A 13 -4.20 -8.06 20.80
CA LEU A 13 -5.15 -8.69 19.90
C LEU A 13 -6.24 -7.72 19.42
N LYS A 14 -6.73 -6.83 20.29
CA LYS A 14 -7.68 -5.78 19.93
C LYS A 14 -7.10 -4.82 18.87
N THR A 15 -5.78 -4.64 18.85
CA THR A 15 -5.10 -3.81 17.85
C THR A 15 -4.80 -4.60 16.56
N ILE A 16 -4.45 -5.88 16.65
CA ILE A 16 -4.07 -6.70 15.48
C ILE A 16 -5.28 -7.10 14.63
N LEU A 17 -6.39 -7.50 15.26
CA LEU A 17 -7.56 -7.99 14.52
C LEU A 17 -8.10 -6.98 13.48
N PRO A 18 -8.23 -5.67 13.79
CA PRO A 18 -8.59 -4.67 12.77
C PRO A 18 -7.58 -4.53 11.64
N LEU A 19 -6.29 -4.75 11.88
CA LEU A 19 -5.24 -4.68 10.84
C LEU A 19 -5.36 -5.81 9.81
N ILE A 20 -5.99 -6.93 10.19
CA ILE A 20 -6.34 -8.04 9.29
C ILE A 20 -7.81 -8.00 8.87
N ASN A 21 -8.43 -6.81 8.89
CA ASN A 21 -9.83 -6.57 8.52
C ASN A 21 -10.89 -7.31 9.35
N PHE A 22 -10.56 -7.73 10.59
CA PHE A 22 -11.53 -8.30 11.50
C PHE A 22 -12.05 -7.25 12.51
N LYS A 23 -13.35 -6.91 12.41
CA LYS A 23 -13.98 -5.94 13.30
C LYS A 23 -14.35 -6.57 14.64
N VAL A 24 -13.63 -6.20 15.69
CA VAL A 24 -13.95 -6.58 17.07
C VAL A 24 -15.17 -5.80 17.55
N SER A 25 -16.26 -6.49 17.85
CA SER A 25 -17.53 -5.89 18.29
C SER A 25 -17.43 -5.18 19.64
N SER A 26 -16.72 -5.76 20.60
CA SER A 26 -16.46 -5.16 21.91
C SER A 26 -15.27 -5.81 22.62
N ALA A 27 -14.71 -5.14 23.63
CA ALA A 27 -13.72 -5.78 24.51
C ALA A 27 -14.32 -6.97 25.28
N LYS A 28 -15.63 -6.94 25.55
CA LYS A 28 -16.36 -8.05 26.17
C LYS A 28 -16.36 -9.29 25.27
N PHE A 29 -16.59 -9.12 23.97
CA PHE A 29 -16.51 -10.23 23.01
C PHE A 29 -15.17 -10.96 23.06
N LEU A 30 -14.04 -10.23 23.07
CA LEU A 30 -12.72 -10.86 23.19
C LEU A 30 -12.52 -11.55 24.54
N LYS A 31 -12.98 -10.94 25.64
CA LYS A 31 -12.90 -11.56 26.97
C LYS A 31 -13.71 -12.86 27.04
N ASP A 32 -14.93 -12.86 26.52
CA ASP A 32 -15.79 -14.04 26.49
C ASP A 32 -15.11 -15.18 25.70
N LYS A 33 -14.47 -14.85 24.56
CA LYS A 33 -13.68 -15.80 23.76
C LYS A 33 -12.42 -16.30 24.46
N PHE A 34 -11.73 -15.45 25.23
CA PHE A 34 -10.56 -15.87 26.02
C PHE A 34 -10.94 -16.86 27.12
N VAL A 35 -12.08 -16.62 27.79
CA VAL A 35 -12.62 -17.55 28.78
C VAL A 35 -12.99 -18.89 28.14
N GLU A 36 -13.61 -18.87 26.94
CA GLU A 36 -13.98 -20.07 26.18
C GLU A 36 -12.77 -20.96 25.82
N ILE A 37 -11.58 -20.39 25.76
CA ILE A 37 -10.33 -21.05 25.37
C ILE A 37 -9.46 -21.41 26.58
N GLY A 38 -9.90 -21.03 27.79
CA GLY A 38 -9.14 -21.27 29.02
C GLY A 38 -7.87 -20.40 29.11
N ALA A 39 -7.92 -19.18 28.57
CA ALA A 39 -6.81 -18.22 28.69
C ALA A 39 -6.56 -17.84 30.15
N HIS A 40 -5.29 -17.76 30.54
CA HIS A 40 -4.90 -17.30 31.88
C HIS A 40 -4.38 -15.86 31.81
N LYS A 41 -4.87 -14.98 32.71
CA LYS A 41 -4.43 -13.58 32.85
C LYS A 41 -4.58 -12.73 31.58
N ASP A 42 -5.66 -12.91 30.81
CA ASP A 42 -5.93 -12.16 29.56
C ASP A 42 -4.79 -12.27 28.52
N GLU A 43 -4.08 -13.39 28.52
CA GLU A 43 -3.03 -13.73 27.56
C GLU A 43 -3.30 -15.07 26.89
N LEU A 44 -2.97 -15.17 25.59
CA LEU A 44 -3.01 -16.42 24.82
C LEU A 44 -1.59 -16.87 24.49
N SER A 45 -1.29 -18.15 24.72
CA SER A 45 -0.17 -18.82 24.06
C SER A 45 -0.43 -18.98 22.56
N PHE A 46 0.57 -19.39 21.78
CA PHE A 46 0.39 -19.69 20.36
C PHE A 46 -0.68 -20.77 20.11
N GLU A 47 -0.68 -21.85 20.89
CA GLU A 47 -1.67 -22.93 20.78
C GLU A 47 -3.09 -22.42 21.07
N GLN A 48 -3.24 -21.58 22.09
CA GLN A 48 -4.52 -20.96 22.44
C GLN A 48 -4.97 -19.94 21.38
N PHE A 49 -4.04 -19.18 20.80
CA PHE A 49 -4.32 -18.28 19.69
C PHE A 49 -4.75 -19.02 18.42
N HIS A 50 -4.11 -20.14 18.11
CA HIS A 50 -4.52 -20.99 16.98
C HIS A 50 -5.95 -21.52 17.16
N LEU A 51 -6.28 -22.01 18.36
CA LEU A 51 -7.64 -22.45 18.68
C LEU A 51 -8.65 -21.28 18.62
N PHE A 52 -8.26 -20.10 19.11
CA PHE A 52 -9.04 -18.87 19.00
C PHE A 52 -9.35 -18.54 17.54
N TYR A 53 -8.32 -18.54 16.69
CA TYR A 53 -8.44 -18.26 15.27
C TYR A 53 -9.36 -19.27 14.58
N LYS A 54 -9.17 -20.57 14.80
CA LYS A 54 -10.02 -21.62 14.23
C LYS A 54 -11.50 -21.41 14.57
N LYS A 55 -11.82 -21.17 15.85
CA LYS A 55 -13.21 -20.91 16.28
C LYS A 55 -13.77 -19.64 15.64
N LEU A 56 -12.97 -18.59 15.57
CA LEU A 56 -13.38 -17.32 14.97
C LEU A 56 -13.73 -17.48 13.48
N MET A 57 -12.87 -18.17 12.72
CA MET A 57 -13.10 -18.43 11.30
C MET A 57 -14.33 -19.30 11.07
N PHE A 58 -14.47 -20.37 11.86
CA PHE A 58 -15.64 -21.25 11.80
C PHE A 58 -16.96 -20.51 12.02
N GLU A 59 -17.01 -19.63 13.03
CA GLU A 59 -18.21 -18.82 13.31
C GLU A 59 -18.56 -17.87 12.16
N GLN A 60 -17.57 -17.25 11.53
CA GLN A 60 -17.78 -16.39 10.36
C GLN A 60 -18.23 -17.16 9.13
N GLN A 61 -17.84 -18.42 9.00
CA GLN A 61 -18.19 -19.30 7.87
C GLN A 61 -19.47 -20.11 8.12
N LYS A 62 -20.13 -19.94 9.27
CA LYS A 62 -21.32 -20.74 9.64
C LYS A 62 -22.48 -20.60 8.64
N SER A 63 -22.63 -19.45 7.98
CA SER A 63 -23.67 -19.27 6.95
C SER A 63 -23.53 -20.24 5.77
N ILE A 64 -22.29 -20.57 5.40
CA ILE A 64 -22.00 -21.54 4.33
C ILE A 64 -22.44 -22.93 4.79
N LEU A 65 -22.11 -23.30 6.03
CA LEU A 65 -22.58 -24.54 6.62
C LEU A 65 -24.13 -24.63 6.63
N ASP A 66 -24.82 -23.52 6.91
CA ASP A 66 -26.29 -23.47 6.89
C ASP A 66 -26.88 -23.62 5.48
N GLU A 67 -26.15 -23.21 4.43
CA GLU A 67 -26.54 -23.47 3.02
C GLU A 67 -26.35 -24.94 2.65
N PHE A 68 -25.21 -25.55 3.01
CA PHE A 68 -24.98 -26.99 2.81
C PHE A 68 -25.98 -27.87 3.57
N LYS A 69 -26.56 -27.37 4.67
CA LYS A 69 -27.63 -28.05 5.43
C LYS A 69 -29.01 -27.95 4.75
N LYS A 70 -29.24 -26.95 3.91
CA LYS A 70 -30.52 -26.74 3.20
C LYS A 70 -30.56 -27.53 1.89
N ASP A 71 -29.43 -27.59 1.19
CA ASP A 71 -29.30 -28.44 0.01
C ASP A 71 -29.08 -29.90 0.41
N SER A 72 -29.36 -30.85 -0.49
CA SER A 72 -29.36 -32.29 -0.18
C SER A 72 -27.97 -32.90 0.13
N SER A 73 -26.97 -32.06 0.39
CA SER A 73 -25.60 -32.38 0.81
C SER A 73 -25.48 -32.73 2.31
N VAL A 74 -26.61 -32.97 2.99
CA VAL A 74 -26.74 -33.41 4.39
C VAL A 74 -25.85 -34.61 4.74
N PHE A 75 -25.50 -35.45 3.75
CA PHE A 75 -24.63 -36.61 3.93
C PHE A 75 -23.19 -36.25 4.32
N ILE A 76 -22.71 -35.03 4.07
CA ILE A 76 -21.32 -34.62 4.33
C ILE A 76 -21.16 -34.10 5.77
N LEU A 77 -22.13 -33.34 6.29
CA LEU A 77 -21.91 -32.52 7.48
C LEU A 77 -22.77 -32.91 8.71
N GLY A 78 -23.81 -33.72 8.51
CA GLY A 78 -24.75 -34.08 9.58
C GLY A 78 -25.49 -32.86 10.17
N ASN A 79 -26.46 -33.10 11.06
CA ASN A 79 -27.24 -32.05 11.73
C ASN A 79 -26.55 -31.50 13.00
N THR A 80 -25.22 -31.27 12.97
CA THR A 80 -24.49 -30.80 14.16
C THR A 80 -23.95 -29.38 14.02
N ASP A 81 -23.89 -28.67 15.15
CA ASP A 81 -23.44 -27.27 15.28
C ASP A 81 -22.07 -27.16 15.97
N ARG A 82 -21.31 -28.26 16.07
CA ARG A 82 -20.00 -28.32 16.73
C ARG A 82 -18.90 -28.64 15.70
N PRO A 83 -17.76 -27.91 15.72
CA PRO A 83 -16.71 -28.04 14.71
C PRO A 83 -16.04 -29.43 14.67
N ASP A 84 -16.04 -30.12 15.81
CA ASP A 84 -15.40 -31.41 16.08
C ASP A 84 -16.39 -32.59 16.17
N ALA A 85 -17.70 -32.33 16.07
CA ALA A 85 -18.72 -33.37 16.28
C ALA A 85 -19.05 -34.21 15.04
N SER A 86 -18.57 -33.79 13.88
CA SER A 86 -18.74 -34.50 12.61
C SER A 86 -17.43 -34.53 11.84
N ALA A 87 -17.18 -35.62 11.15
CA ALA A 87 -16.00 -35.82 10.33
C ALA A 87 -16.44 -36.21 8.92
N VAL A 88 -15.86 -35.55 7.93
CA VAL A 88 -15.99 -35.91 6.52
C VAL A 88 -14.96 -36.99 6.23
N TYR A 89 -15.44 -38.23 6.11
CA TYR A 89 -14.60 -39.37 5.78
C TYR A 89 -14.26 -39.41 4.28
N LEU A 90 -13.23 -40.19 3.93
CA LEU A 90 -12.73 -40.33 2.56
C LEU A 90 -13.83 -40.59 1.51
N HIS A 91 -14.78 -41.49 1.80
CA HIS A 91 -15.87 -41.81 0.87
C HIS A 91 -16.91 -40.70 0.72
N ASP A 92 -17.19 -39.94 1.78
CA ASP A 92 -18.11 -38.81 1.71
C ASP A 92 -17.47 -37.63 0.98
N PHE A 93 -16.18 -37.40 1.20
CA PHE A 93 -15.40 -36.44 0.43
C PHE A 93 -15.30 -36.82 -1.05
N GLN A 94 -15.13 -38.10 -1.37
CA GLN A 94 -15.19 -38.59 -2.75
C GLN A 94 -16.54 -38.28 -3.41
N ARG A 95 -17.64 -38.54 -2.71
CA ARG A 95 -18.99 -38.23 -3.20
C ARG A 95 -19.18 -36.73 -3.45
N PHE A 96 -18.69 -35.89 -2.54
CA PHE A 96 -18.67 -34.45 -2.71
C PHE A 96 -17.94 -34.03 -3.98
N LEU A 97 -16.73 -34.55 -4.20
CA LEU A 97 -15.94 -34.23 -5.40
C LEU A 97 -16.66 -34.67 -6.69
N ILE A 98 -17.25 -35.87 -6.71
CA ILE A 98 -17.89 -36.42 -7.91
C ILE A 98 -19.23 -35.71 -8.21
N HIS A 99 -20.08 -35.51 -7.20
CA HIS A 99 -21.47 -35.09 -7.41
C HIS A 99 -21.65 -33.57 -7.31
N GLU A 100 -20.92 -32.90 -6.43
CA GLU A 100 -21.04 -31.45 -6.24
C GLU A 100 -19.99 -30.69 -7.05
N GLN A 101 -18.71 -31.11 -6.96
CA GLN A 101 -17.62 -30.44 -7.68
C GLN A 101 -17.44 -30.93 -9.14
N GLN A 102 -18.12 -32.02 -9.52
CA GLN A 102 -18.04 -32.63 -10.87
C GLN A 102 -16.62 -33.05 -11.27
N GLU A 103 -15.81 -33.46 -10.28
CA GLU A 103 -14.42 -33.84 -10.45
C GLU A 103 -14.30 -35.32 -10.84
N HIS A 104 -14.21 -35.61 -12.15
CA HIS A 104 -14.17 -36.98 -12.66
C HIS A 104 -12.96 -37.80 -12.19
N TRP A 105 -11.82 -37.16 -11.91
CA TRP A 105 -10.63 -37.86 -11.41
C TRP A 105 -10.84 -38.48 -10.02
N ALA A 106 -11.84 -37.99 -9.26
CA ALA A 106 -12.17 -38.49 -7.93
C ALA A 106 -12.83 -39.89 -7.96
N GLN A 107 -13.13 -40.46 -9.13
CA GLN A 107 -13.50 -41.87 -9.25
C GLN A 107 -12.39 -42.81 -8.74
N ASP A 108 -11.12 -42.38 -8.82
CA ASP A 108 -9.99 -43.08 -8.23
C ASP A 108 -9.82 -42.69 -6.76
N LEU A 109 -10.20 -43.60 -5.86
CA LEU A 109 -10.13 -43.40 -4.41
C LEU A 109 -8.71 -43.08 -3.91
N ASN A 110 -7.67 -43.57 -4.60
CA ASN A 110 -6.29 -43.31 -4.18
C ASN A 110 -5.90 -41.84 -4.41
N LYS A 111 -6.39 -41.22 -5.49
CA LYS A 111 -6.17 -39.80 -5.77
C LYS A 111 -6.91 -38.91 -4.77
N VAL A 112 -8.13 -39.30 -4.40
CA VAL A 112 -8.89 -38.59 -3.35
C VAL A 112 -8.14 -38.67 -2.01
N ARG A 113 -7.61 -39.84 -1.66
CA ARG A 113 -6.79 -40.03 -0.47
C ARG A 113 -5.57 -39.12 -0.47
N GLU A 114 -4.81 -39.09 -1.57
CA GLU A 114 -3.65 -38.22 -1.73
C GLU A 114 -4.01 -36.74 -1.58
N ARG A 115 -5.12 -36.29 -2.21
CA ARG A 115 -5.61 -34.90 -2.11
C ARG A 115 -5.91 -34.52 -0.66
N MET A 116 -6.64 -35.37 0.07
CA MET A 116 -6.96 -35.11 1.48
C MET A 116 -5.70 -35.10 2.35
N THR A 117 -4.80 -36.07 2.19
CA THR A 117 -3.56 -36.15 2.97
C THR A 117 -2.66 -34.94 2.75
N LYS A 118 -2.52 -34.47 1.49
CA LYS A 118 -1.75 -33.28 1.15
C LYS A 118 -2.32 -32.01 1.77
N PHE A 119 -3.65 -31.89 1.83
CA PHE A 119 -4.32 -30.73 2.42
C PHE A 119 -4.23 -30.71 3.95
N ILE A 120 -4.36 -31.87 4.60
CA ILE A 120 -4.33 -31.97 6.07
C ILE A 120 -2.93 -31.61 6.61
N ASP A 121 -1.86 -31.97 5.89
CA ASP A 121 -0.44 -31.71 6.22
C ASP A 121 -0.10 -31.87 7.72
N ASP A 122 -0.71 -32.87 8.36
CA ASP A 122 -0.60 -33.10 9.78
C ASP A 122 0.27 -34.34 10.03
N THR A 123 1.53 -34.10 10.38
CA THR A 123 2.48 -35.16 10.76
C THR A 123 2.17 -35.77 12.14
N MET A 124 1.14 -35.27 12.86
CA MET A 124 0.80 -35.70 14.23
C MET A 124 -0.42 -36.63 14.31
N ARG A 125 -1.25 -36.74 13.25
CA ARG A 125 -2.39 -37.68 13.21
C ARG A 125 -1.97 -39.07 12.73
N GLU A 126 -1.77 -39.99 13.67
CA GLU A 126 -1.56 -41.42 13.38
C GLU A 126 -2.91 -42.11 13.02
N THR A 127 -3.47 -41.81 11.84
CA THR A 127 -4.73 -42.42 11.39
C THR A 127 -4.53 -43.17 10.07
N ALA A 128 -5.06 -44.39 9.98
CA ALA A 128 -4.89 -45.27 8.81
C ALA A 128 -5.58 -44.74 7.53
N GLU A 129 -6.65 -43.94 7.67
CA GLU A 129 -7.33 -43.27 6.55
C GLU A 129 -7.59 -41.78 6.89
N PRO A 130 -7.47 -40.87 5.90
CA PRO A 130 -7.67 -39.44 6.13
C PRO A 130 -9.16 -39.10 6.29
N PHE A 131 -9.42 -38.14 7.18
CA PHE A 131 -10.72 -37.51 7.35
C PHE A 131 -10.53 -36.01 7.65
N LEU A 132 -11.55 -35.21 7.38
CA LEU A 132 -11.57 -33.78 7.67
C LEU A 132 -12.60 -33.49 8.76
N PHE A 133 -12.24 -32.72 9.78
CA PHE A 133 -13.25 -32.11 10.64
C PHE A 133 -14.05 -31.06 9.85
N VAL A 134 -15.20 -30.62 10.39
CA VAL A 134 -16.05 -29.65 9.67
C VAL A 134 -15.30 -28.33 9.45
N ASP A 135 -14.50 -27.87 10.41
CA ASP A 135 -13.68 -26.65 10.23
C ASP A 135 -12.64 -26.83 9.12
N GLU A 136 -12.06 -28.03 8.99
CA GLU A 136 -11.07 -28.35 7.97
C GLU A 136 -11.69 -28.48 6.59
N PHE A 137 -12.89 -29.05 6.49
CA PHE A 137 -13.66 -29.08 5.24
C PHE A 137 -14.05 -27.67 4.79
N LEU A 138 -14.52 -26.81 5.70
CA LEU A 138 -14.78 -25.40 5.36
C LEU A 138 -13.50 -24.69 4.91
N THR A 139 -12.37 -24.97 5.57
CA THR A 139 -11.06 -24.43 5.15
C THR A 139 -10.68 -24.95 3.76
N TYR A 140 -10.96 -26.21 3.44
CA TYR A 140 -10.73 -26.80 2.12
C TYR A 140 -11.52 -26.05 1.03
N LEU A 141 -12.77 -25.67 1.27
CA LEU A 141 -13.57 -24.93 0.29
C LEU A 141 -12.94 -23.59 -0.14
N PHE A 142 -12.19 -22.95 0.76
CA PHE A 142 -11.45 -21.70 0.49
C PHE A 142 -9.98 -21.91 0.13
N SER A 143 -9.53 -23.16 0.09
CA SER A 143 -8.15 -23.50 -0.20
C SER A 143 -7.84 -23.37 -1.70
N ARG A 144 -6.54 -23.32 -2.03
CA ARG A 144 -6.10 -23.32 -3.42
C ARG A 144 -6.48 -24.61 -4.13
N GLU A 145 -6.55 -25.72 -3.39
CA GLU A 145 -6.97 -27.03 -3.87
C GLU A 145 -8.44 -27.05 -4.33
N ASN A 146 -9.26 -26.09 -3.90
CA ASN A 146 -10.63 -25.91 -4.37
C ASN A 146 -10.79 -24.63 -5.21
N SER A 147 -9.71 -24.21 -5.90
CA SER A 147 -9.77 -23.06 -6.80
C SER A 147 -10.73 -23.33 -7.96
N ILE A 148 -11.48 -22.30 -8.35
CA ILE A 148 -12.29 -22.33 -9.58
C ILE A 148 -11.44 -22.40 -10.86
N TRP A 149 -10.14 -22.09 -10.76
CA TRP A 149 -9.21 -22.15 -11.89
C TRP A 149 -8.72 -23.57 -12.11
N ASP A 150 -8.90 -24.08 -13.33
CA ASP A 150 -8.38 -25.38 -13.73
C ASP A 150 -6.91 -25.26 -14.18
N GLU A 151 -6.01 -25.79 -13.33
CA GLU A 151 -4.55 -25.74 -13.54
C GLU A 151 -4.10 -26.38 -14.86
N LYS A 152 -4.94 -27.19 -15.55
CA LYS A 152 -4.58 -27.72 -16.88
C LYS A 152 -4.34 -26.63 -17.93
N TYR A 153 -4.98 -25.46 -17.75
CA TYR A 153 -4.83 -24.31 -18.65
C TYR A 153 -3.59 -23.47 -18.33
N ASP A 154 -2.83 -23.79 -17.28
CA ASP A 154 -1.52 -23.18 -17.02
C ASP A 154 -0.46 -23.67 -18.01
N ALA A 155 -0.65 -24.86 -18.58
CA ALA A 155 0.24 -25.45 -19.57
C ALA A 155 -0.21 -25.10 -21.00
N VAL A 156 0.76 -24.77 -21.86
CA VAL A 156 0.49 -24.48 -23.27
C VAL A 156 0.35 -25.77 -24.07
N ASP A 157 -0.76 -25.92 -24.81
CA ASP A 157 -0.90 -26.96 -25.81
C ASP A 157 -0.14 -26.58 -27.09
N MET A 158 0.91 -27.35 -27.39
CA MET A 158 1.76 -27.11 -28.55
C MET A 158 1.12 -27.45 -29.88
N GLN A 159 0.06 -28.24 -29.90
CA GLN A 159 -0.68 -28.52 -31.13
C GLN A 159 -1.39 -27.26 -31.62
N ASP A 160 -1.88 -26.44 -30.70
CA ASP A 160 -2.57 -25.18 -31.00
C ASP A 160 -1.62 -24.04 -31.36
N MET A 161 -0.29 -24.20 -31.26
CA MET A 161 0.70 -23.15 -31.54
C MET A 161 1.25 -23.16 -32.98
N ASN A 162 0.55 -23.84 -33.90
CA ASN A 162 1.00 -24.05 -35.29
C ASN A 162 0.19 -23.29 -36.35
N ASN A 163 -0.83 -22.52 -35.96
CA ASN A 163 -1.55 -21.65 -36.88
C ASN A 163 -0.72 -20.39 -37.22
N PRO A 164 -1.08 -19.64 -38.29
CA PRO A 164 -0.43 -18.36 -38.58
C PRO A 164 -0.53 -17.36 -37.42
N LEU A 165 0.51 -16.54 -37.20
CA LEU A 165 0.57 -15.57 -36.09
C LEU A 165 -0.66 -14.64 -36.03
N SER A 166 -1.29 -14.34 -37.17
CA SER A 166 -2.50 -13.53 -37.27
C SER A 166 -3.74 -14.13 -36.60
N HIS A 167 -3.72 -15.40 -36.20
CA HIS A 167 -4.85 -16.08 -35.56
C HIS A 167 -4.83 -15.99 -34.02
N TYR A 168 -3.77 -15.43 -33.44
CA TYR A 168 -3.59 -15.39 -31.99
C TYR A 168 -3.80 -13.99 -31.44
N TRP A 169 -4.37 -13.93 -30.24
CA TRP A 169 -4.25 -12.74 -29.40
C TRP A 169 -2.85 -12.68 -28.81
N ILE A 170 -2.16 -11.56 -29.04
CA ILE A 170 -0.79 -11.34 -28.57
C ILE A 170 -0.84 -10.30 -27.47
N SER A 171 -0.40 -10.68 -26.27
CA SER A 171 -0.26 -9.75 -25.16
C SER A 171 0.69 -8.62 -25.55
N SER A 172 0.16 -7.40 -25.59
CA SER A 172 0.83 -6.23 -26.16
C SER A 172 0.80 -5.07 -25.17
N SER A 173 1.92 -4.36 -25.07
CA SER A 173 2.10 -3.18 -24.22
C SER A 173 2.32 -1.96 -25.10
N HIS A 174 1.64 -0.87 -24.72
CA HIS A 174 1.77 0.45 -25.34
C HIS A 174 2.67 1.33 -24.47
N ASN A 175 3.56 2.11 -25.10
CA ASN A 175 4.56 2.96 -24.43
C ASN A 175 5.23 2.25 -23.25
N THR A 176 5.77 1.06 -23.51
CA THR A 176 6.26 0.10 -22.50
C THR A 176 7.32 0.67 -21.56
N TYR A 177 8.04 1.70 -21.99
CA TYR A 177 9.06 2.36 -21.20
C TYR A 177 8.49 3.15 -20.01
N LEU A 178 7.21 3.57 -20.04
CA LEU A 178 6.60 4.40 -18.99
C LEU A 178 6.14 3.57 -17.78
N THR A 179 6.43 4.08 -16.60
CA THR A 179 6.04 3.47 -15.31
C THR A 179 4.73 4.02 -14.74
N GLY A 180 4.24 5.13 -15.27
CA GLY A 180 3.03 5.81 -14.80
C GLY A 180 2.29 6.55 -15.91
N ASP A 181 1.96 7.83 -15.68
CA ASP A 181 1.25 8.66 -16.65
C ASP A 181 2.05 8.95 -17.95
N GLN A 182 1.35 9.43 -18.98
CA GLN A 182 1.93 9.70 -20.30
C GLN A 182 2.75 10.99 -20.39
N LEU A 183 2.79 11.84 -19.36
CA LEU A 183 3.32 13.20 -19.47
C LEU A 183 4.59 13.42 -18.65
N ARG A 184 4.69 12.81 -17.48
CA ARG A 184 5.65 13.17 -16.42
C ARG A 184 6.23 11.96 -15.70
N SER A 185 5.66 10.78 -15.90
CA SER A 185 6.17 9.58 -15.24
C SER A 185 7.59 9.23 -15.67
N GLU A 186 8.25 8.43 -14.83
CA GLU A 186 9.56 7.92 -15.12
C GLU A 186 9.49 6.89 -16.26
N SER A 187 10.38 7.05 -17.25
CA SER A 187 10.75 5.99 -18.17
C SER A 187 11.82 5.12 -17.52
N SER A 188 11.69 3.79 -17.60
CA SER A 188 12.61 2.87 -16.94
C SER A 188 12.81 1.58 -17.75
N PRO A 189 14.06 1.04 -17.83
CA PRO A 189 14.30 -0.30 -18.38
C PRO A 189 13.55 -1.39 -17.61
N GLU A 190 13.35 -1.23 -16.29
CA GLU A 190 12.60 -2.17 -15.45
C GLU A 190 11.14 -2.33 -15.89
N ALA A 191 10.54 -1.32 -16.52
CA ALA A 191 9.20 -1.43 -17.09
C ALA A 191 9.14 -2.52 -18.19
N TYR A 192 10.15 -2.57 -19.07
CA TYR A 192 10.30 -3.66 -20.05
C TYR A 192 10.48 -5.02 -19.38
N ILE A 193 11.35 -5.11 -18.37
CA ILE A 193 11.62 -6.34 -17.62
C ILE A 193 10.32 -6.89 -17.03
N ARG A 194 9.53 -6.01 -16.39
CA ARG A 194 8.26 -6.36 -15.77
C ARG A 194 7.25 -6.83 -16.81
N CYS A 195 7.06 -6.08 -17.90
CA CYS A 195 6.13 -6.46 -18.97
C CYS A 195 6.48 -7.83 -19.58
N LEU A 196 7.76 -8.06 -19.89
CA LEU A 196 8.20 -9.34 -20.45
C LEU A 196 7.96 -10.49 -19.48
N ARG A 197 8.28 -10.31 -18.18
CA ARG A 197 8.05 -11.32 -17.13
C ARG A 197 6.56 -11.58 -16.85
N MET A 198 5.69 -10.61 -17.10
CA MET A 198 4.22 -10.79 -17.07
C MET A 198 3.68 -11.56 -18.29
N GLY A 199 4.54 -11.92 -19.25
CA GLY A 199 4.16 -12.66 -20.44
C GLY A 199 3.86 -11.78 -21.66
N CYS A 200 4.07 -10.46 -21.59
CA CYS A 200 3.89 -9.57 -22.73
C CYS A 200 4.85 -9.92 -23.86
N ARG A 201 4.35 -9.98 -25.10
CA ARG A 201 5.08 -10.43 -26.30
C ARG A 201 5.20 -9.35 -27.37
N CYS A 202 4.48 -8.23 -27.28
CA CYS A 202 4.67 -7.07 -28.15
C CYS A 202 4.93 -5.84 -27.26
N ILE A 203 6.11 -5.23 -27.40
CA ILE A 203 6.54 -4.10 -26.58
C ILE A 203 6.98 -2.94 -27.47
N GLU A 204 6.84 -1.72 -26.95
CA GLU A 204 7.01 -0.48 -27.71
C GLU A 204 8.26 0.29 -27.31
N LEU A 205 8.95 0.87 -28.30
CA LEU A 205 10.15 1.68 -28.13
C LEU A 205 10.02 2.97 -28.96
N ASP A 206 9.85 4.10 -28.27
CA ASP A 206 9.81 5.43 -28.89
C ASP A 206 11.21 6.01 -28.95
N CYS A 207 11.85 5.85 -30.08
CA CYS A 207 13.27 6.17 -30.26
C CYS A 207 13.44 7.59 -30.79
N TRP A 208 14.17 8.41 -30.05
CA TRP A 208 14.50 9.79 -30.37
C TRP A 208 16.01 9.99 -30.39
N ASP A 209 16.48 10.98 -31.16
CA ASP A 209 17.89 11.36 -31.15
C ASP A 209 18.33 11.77 -29.73
N GLY A 210 19.37 11.10 -29.23
CA GLY A 210 19.97 11.41 -27.94
C GLY A 210 21.35 12.06 -28.05
N PRO A 211 21.94 12.43 -26.90
CA PRO A 211 23.29 12.97 -26.85
C PRO A 211 24.33 11.95 -27.32
N ASP A 212 25.52 12.43 -27.69
CA ASP A 212 26.67 11.61 -28.10
C ASP A 212 26.40 10.68 -29.30
N GLY A 213 25.43 11.02 -30.15
CA GLY A 213 25.07 10.22 -31.32
C GLY A 213 24.37 8.90 -30.98
N LYS A 214 23.86 8.76 -29.75
CA LYS A 214 23.17 7.55 -29.28
C LYS A 214 21.69 7.81 -29.03
N PRO A 215 20.78 6.93 -29.49
CA PRO A 215 19.35 7.12 -29.28
C PRO A 215 18.93 7.02 -27.82
N VAL A 216 17.87 7.73 -27.49
CA VAL A 216 17.17 7.66 -26.19
C VAL A 216 15.72 7.28 -26.42
N ILE A 217 15.08 6.71 -25.38
CA ILE A 217 13.67 6.36 -25.37
C ILE A 217 12.95 7.22 -24.34
N TYR A 218 11.87 7.87 -24.78
CA TYR A 218 10.93 8.63 -23.96
C TYR A 218 9.71 9.03 -24.79
N HIS A 219 8.65 9.52 -24.12
CA HIS A 219 7.48 10.01 -24.83
C HIS A 219 7.76 11.43 -25.36
N GLY A 220 7.80 11.55 -26.69
CA GLY A 220 8.18 12.77 -27.39
C GLY A 220 7.43 14.01 -26.89
N TRP A 221 8.15 15.14 -26.83
CA TRP A 221 7.62 16.44 -26.40
C TRP A 221 7.14 16.52 -24.95
N THR A 222 7.16 15.44 -24.16
CA THR A 222 6.71 15.42 -22.77
C THR A 222 7.85 15.62 -21.76
N ARG A 223 7.54 15.52 -20.46
CA ARG A 223 8.49 15.54 -19.35
C ARG A 223 8.86 14.16 -18.82
N THR A 224 8.44 13.10 -19.50
CA THR A 224 8.87 11.74 -19.16
C THR A 224 10.39 11.66 -19.19
N THR A 225 10.97 10.93 -18.23
CA THR A 225 12.42 10.81 -18.16
C THR A 225 12.96 10.05 -19.38
N LYS A 226 14.25 10.20 -19.67
CA LYS A 226 14.88 9.60 -20.84
C LYS A 226 15.74 8.42 -20.41
N ILE A 227 15.59 7.30 -21.09
CA ILE A 227 16.42 6.11 -20.88
C ILE A 227 17.25 5.82 -22.14
N LYS A 228 18.41 5.19 -21.97
CA LYS A 228 19.29 4.89 -23.10
C LYS A 228 18.75 3.70 -23.88
N PHE A 229 18.76 3.81 -25.20
CA PHE A 229 18.37 2.70 -26.08
C PHE A 229 19.22 1.44 -25.82
N ASP A 230 20.53 1.59 -25.69
CA ASP A 230 21.46 0.47 -25.47
C ASP A 230 21.08 -0.35 -24.20
N ASP A 231 20.71 0.34 -23.12
CA ASP A 231 20.34 -0.29 -21.84
C ASP A 231 19.01 -1.05 -21.97
N VAL A 232 18.04 -0.50 -22.71
CA VAL A 232 16.75 -1.15 -23.00
C VAL A 232 16.94 -2.40 -23.86
N VAL A 233 17.76 -2.34 -24.90
CA VAL A 233 18.04 -3.51 -25.76
C VAL A 233 18.69 -4.63 -24.94
N GLN A 234 19.62 -4.29 -24.04
CA GLN A 234 20.23 -5.25 -23.14
C GLN A 234 19.21 -5.87 -22.18
N ALA A 235 18.34 -5.06 -21.56
CA ALA A 235 17.28 -5.55 -20.69
C ALA A 235 16.29 -6.49 -21.43
N ILE A 236 15.94 -6.16 -22.68
CA ILE A 236 15.09 -7.02 -23.51
C ILE A 236 15.77 -8.35 -23.78
N LYS A 237 17.06 -8.37 -24.15
CA LYS A 237 17.81 -9.62 -24.39
C LYS A 237 17.75 -10.53 -23.16
N ASP A 238 18.00 -9.98 -21.98
CA ASP A 238 18.12 -10.74 -20.75
C ASP A 238 16.77 -11.25 -20.22
N HIS A 239 15.66 -10.66 -20.64
CA HIS A 239 14.32 -10.96 -20.10
C HIS A 239 13.26 -11.38 -21.12
N ALA A 240 13.55 -11.32 -22.43
CA ALA A 240 12.59 -11.66 -23.48
C ALA A 240 11.99 -13.06 -23.30
N PHE A 241 12.76 -14.01 -22.78
CA PHE A 241 12.42 -15.44 -22.76
C PHE A 241 12.48 -16.08 -21.35
N VAL A 242 12.45 -15.27 -20.28
CA VAL A 242 12.66 -15.73 -18.89
C VAL A 242 11.34 -16.07 -18.15
N THR A 243 10.19 -15.89 -18.78
CA THR A 243 8.87 -16.02 -18.12
C THR A 243 8.69 -17.39 -17.47
N SER A 244 8.54 -17.40 -16.14
CA SER A 244 8.45 -18.61 -15.31
C SER A 244 7.20 -19.47 -15.55
N ARG A 245 6.22 -18.94 -16.31
CA ARG A 245 4.92 -19.58 -16.55
C ARG A 245 4.77 -20.24 -17.93
N CYS A 246 5.74 -20.08 -18.83
CA CYS A 246 5.71 -20.76 -20.12
C CYS A 246 7.05 -21.47 -20.33
N PRO A 247 7.10 -22.82 -20.36
CA PRO A 247 8.34 -23.54 -20.63
C PRO A 247 8.87 -23.33 -22.06
N LEU A 248 8.15 -22.54 -22.89
CA LEU A 248 8.45 -22.32 -24.29
C LEU A 248 8.45 -20.82 -24.63
N SER A 249 9.61 -20.39 -25.11
CA SER A 249 9.95 -19.02 -25.49
C SER A 249 9.33 -18.64 -26.84
N PHE A 250 8.06 -18.23 -26.85
CA PHE A 250 7.39 -17.67 -28.03
C PHE A 250 7.95 -16.30 -28.44
N PRO A 251 7.79 -15.87 -29.72
CA PRO A 251 8.45 -14.68 -30.24
C PRO A 251 8.08 -13.40 -29.50
N VAL A 252 9.01 -12.44 -29.52
CA VAL A 252 8.81 -11.08 -29.02
C VAL A 252 8.84 -10.09 -30.19
N ILE A 253 7.85 -9.22 -30.28
CA ILE A 253 7.74 -8.16 -31.29
C ILE A 253 8.14 -6.84 -30.65
N LEU A 254 9.07 -6.13 -31.28
CA LEU A 254 9.46 -4.78 -30.92
C LEU A 254 8.77 -3.80 -31.89
N SER A 255 7.76 -3.08 -31.39
CA SER A 255 7.12 -1.98 -32.10
C SER A 255 7.99 -0.74 -31.94
N ILE A 256 8.63 -0.31 -33.03
CA ILE A 256 9.52 0.84 -32.99
C ILE A 256 8.79 2.06 -33.54
N GLU A 257 8.61 3.07 -32.69
CA GLU A 257 8.23 4.40 -33.12
C GLU A 257 9.51 5.23 -33.30
N GLU A 258 9.80 5.62 -34.54
CA GLU A 258 11.10 6.15 -34.92
C GLU A 258 11.04 7.65 -35.22
N HIS A 259 11.93 8.39 -34.55
CA HIS A 259 12.12 9.84 -34.68
C HIS A 259 13.62 10.21 -34.69
N CYS A 260 14.50 9.27 -35.00
CA CYS A 260 15.94 9.45 -35.02
C CYS A 260 16.45 9.91 -36.40
N SER A 261 17.63 10.53 -36.39
CA SER A 261 18.42 10.77 -37.60
C SER A 261 18.93 9.45 -38.19
N VAL A 262 19.23 9.45 -39.49
CA VAL A 262 19.76 8.27 -40.20
C VAL A 262 21.05 7.73 -39.57
N GLU A 263 21.87 8.60 -38.97
CA GLU A 263 23.09 8.19 -38.26
C GLU A 263 22.75 7.37 -37.01
N GLN A 264 21.82 7.84 -36.18
CA GLN A 264 21.39 7.12 -34.98
C GLN A 264 20.55 5.87 -35.31
N GLN A 265 19.79 5.86 -36.41
CA GLN A 265 19.15 4.64 -36.92
C GLN A 265 20.17 3.55 -37.27
N ARG A 266 21.34 3.91 -37.83
CA ARG A 266 22.43 2.94 -38.07
C ARG A 266 22.98 2.39 -36.77
N HIS A 267 23.09 3.22 -35.72
CA HIS A 267 23.46 2.76 -34.37
C HIS A 267 22.42 1.78 -33.82
N MET A 268 21.12 2.08 -33.91
CA MET A 268 20.05 1.16 -33.49
C MET A 268 20.15 -0.19 -34.19
N ALA A 269 20.30 -0.19 -35.52
CA ALA A 269 20.42 -1.41 -36.31
C ALA A 269 21.68 -2.22 -35.96
N LYS A 270 22.79 -1.55 -35.66
CA LYS A 270 24.02 -2.19 -35.20
C LYS A 270 23.83 -2.82 -33.83
N ALA A 271 23.28 -2.08 -32.86
CA ALA A 271 23.01 -2.56 -31.52
C ALA A 271 22.06 -3.77 -31.51
N PHE A 272 20.97 -3.74 -32.30
CA PHE A 272 20.09 -4.91 -32.42
C PHE A 272 20.83 -6.15 -32.93
N LYS A 273 21.69 -6.01 -33.94
CA LYS A 273 22.46 -7.14 -34.49
C LYS A 273 23.50 -7.67 -33.50
N GLU A 274 24.21 -6.79 -32.81
CA GLU A 274 25.29 -7.16 -31.88
C GLU A 274 24.73 -7.75 -30.58
N VAL A 275 23.66 -7.17 -30.04
CA VAL A 275 23.11 -7.57 -28.74
C VAL A 275 22.22 -8.81 -28.88
N PHE A 276 21.26 -8.82 -29.82
CA PHE A 276 20.34 -9.95 -29.98
C PHE A 276 20.95 -11.13 -30.75
N GLY A 277 21.92 -10.89 -31.64
CA GLY A 277 22.58 -11.95 -32.40
C GLY A 277 21.58 -12.86 -33.12
N ASP A 278 21.68 -14.17 -32.86
CA ASP A 278 20.82 -15.19 -33.48
C ASP A 278 19.34 -15.12 -33.05
N LEU A 279 19.04 -14.43 -31.94
CA LEU A 279 17.66 -14.20 -31.51
C LEU A 279 16.93 -13.25 -32.48
N LEU A 280 17.65 -12.38 -33.19
CA LEU A 280 17.04 -11.44 -34.11
C LEU A 280 16.57 -12.13 -35.40
N LEU A 281 15.30 -11.98 -35.75
CA LEU A 281 14.77 -12.44 -37.04
C LEU A 281 15.22 -11.51 -38.17
N THR A 282 16.23 -11.92 -38.92
CA THR A 282 16.82 -11.13 -40.02
C THR A 282 16.39 -11.56 -41.42
N LYS A 283 15.84 -12.77 -41.55
CA LYS A 283 15.40 -13.36 -42.82
C LYS A 283 14.00 -13.95 -42.65
N PRO A 284 13.17 -13.97 -43.71
CA PRO A 284 11.92 -14.73 -43.71
C PRO A 284 12.19 -16.20 -43.37
N THR A 285 11.29 -16.84 -42.63
CA THR A 285 11.36 -18.27 -42.32
C THR A 285 11.20 -19.13 -43.57
N GLU A 286 10.32 -18.69 -44.48
CA GLU A 286 10.06 -19.30 -45.77
C GLU A 286 9.97 -18.22 -46.84
N ALA A 287 10.62 -18.43 -47.99
CA ALA A 287 10.78 -17.39 -49.02
C ALA A 287 9.50 -17.11 -49.84
N SER A 288 8.55 -18.04 -49.84
CA SER A 288 7.34 -18.02 -50.68
C SER A 288 6.07 -18.39 -49.90
N ALA A 289 6.03 -18.11 -48.60
CA ALA A 289 4.85 -18.37 -47.79
C ALA A 289 3.79 -17.27 -48.01
N ASP A 290 2.53 -17.69 -48.24
CA ASP A 290 1.39 -16.80 -48.38
C ASP A 290 0.77 -16.38 -47.04
N GLN A 291 1.30 -16.90 -45.93
CA GLN A 291 0.80 -16.65 -44.57
C GLN A 291 1.96 -16.33 -43.61
N LEU A 292 1.65 -15.69 -42.48
CA LEU A 292 2.62 -15.44 -41.42
C LEU A 292 3.07 -16.77 -40.77
N PRO A 293 4.34 -16.90 -40.38
CA PRO A 293 4.82 -18.07 -39.66
C PRO A 293 4.11 -18.24 -38.31
N SER A 294 4.06 -19.47 -37.82
CA SER A 294 3.43 -19.79 -36.54
C SER A 294 4.31 -19.42 -35.34
N PRO A 295 3.72 -19.26 -34.13
CA PRO A 295 4.49 -19.08 -32.90
C PRO A 295 5.55 -20.18 -32.70
N SER A 296 5.24 -21.43 -33.04
CA SER A 296 6.17 -22.57 -32.97
C SER A 296 7.39 -22.43 -33.91
N GLN A 297 7.21 -21.85 -35.10
CA GLN A 297 8.29 -21.60 -36.07
C GLN A 297 9.19 -20.43 -35.64
N LEU A 298 8.66 -19.50 -34.86
CA LEU A 298 9.36 -18.28 -34.41
C LEU A 298 9.85 -18.35 -32.97
N ARG A 299 10.05 -19.56 -32.43
CA ARG A 299 10.57 -19.73 -31.06
C ARG A 299 11.92 -19.05 -30.90
N GLU A 300 12.06 -18.36 -29.77
CA GLU A 300 13.26 -17.59 -29.39
C GLU A 300 13.65 -16.51 -30.41
N LYS A 301 12.68 -16.00 -31.18
CA LYS A 301 12.89 -14.91 -32.13
C LYS A 301 12.37 -13.57 -31.65
N ILE A 302 13.15 -12.53 -31.91
CA ILE A 302 12.81 -11.13 -31.75
C ILE A 302 12.52 -10.55 -33.13
N ILE A 303 11.33 -9.99 -33.31
CA ILE A 303 10.81 -9.46 -34.57
C ILE A 303 10.77 -7.94 -34.46
N ILE A 304 11.28 -7.24 -35.47
CA ILE A 304 11.24 -5.77 -35.52
C ILE A 304 10.05 -5.33 -36.38
N LYS A 305 9.10 -4.64 -35.76
CA LYS A 305 8.03 -3.91 -36.43
C LYS A 305 8.48 -2.47 -36.61
N HIS A 306 8.83 -2.09 -37.84
CA HIS A 306 9.27 -0.75 -38.21
C HIS A 306 8.83 -0.41 -39.64
N LYS A 307 8.74 0.88 -39.97
CA LYS A 307 8.50 1.36 -41.35
C LYS A 307 9.55 0.79 -42.30
N LYS A 308 9.13 0.27 -43.46
CA LYS A 308 10.01 -0.35 -44.45
C LYS A 308 10.06 0.51 -45.70
N LEU A 309 11.28 0.77 -46.19
CA LEU A 309 11.48 1.46 -47.47
C LEU A 309 10.92 0.63 -48.62
N GLY A 310 10.34 1.29 -49.63
CA GLY A 310 9.85 0.61 -50.82
C GLY A 310 10.98 -0.07 -51.63
N PRO A 311 10.64 -0.93 -52.60
CA PRO A 311 11.63 -1.70 -53.37
C PRO A 311 12.67 -0.86 -54.14
N ARG A 312 12.39 0.43 -54.36
CA ARG A 312 13.27 1.38 -55.06
C ARG A 312 14.00 2.36 -54.13
N GLY A 313 13.81 2.24 -52.82
CA GLY A 313 14.33 3.20 -51.84
C GLY A 313 13.51 4.50 -51.73
N ASP A 314 12.40 4.60 -52.48
CA ASP A 314 11.45 5.70 -52.33
C ASP A 314 10.70 5.56 -51.00
N VAL A 315 10.70 6.64 -50.22
CA VAL A 315 9.91 6.77 -49.00
C VAL A 315 8.48 7.03 -49.45
N ASP A 316 7.55 6.12 -49.17
CA ASP A 316 6.11 6.37 -49.30
C ASP A 316 5.70 7.31 -48.14
N VAL A 317 6.13 8.56 -48.24
CA VAL A 317 5.69 9.64 -47.35
C VAL A 317 4.36 10.10 -47.89
N ASN A 318 3.27 9.59 -47.31
CA ASN A 318 2.05 10.38 -47.20
C ASN A 318 2.42 11.67 -46.44
N MET A 319 2.79 12.72 -47.19
CA MET A 319 3.12 14.04 -46.66
C MET A 319 1.87 14.80 -46.17
N GLU A 320 0.66 14.25 -46.31
CA GLU A 320 -0.58 14.96 -45.99
C GLU A 320 -0.90 15.02 -44.48
N ASP A 321 -0.26 14.21 -43.63
CA ASP A 321 -0.58 14.17 -42.19
C ASP A 321 0.38 14.94 -41.27
N LYS A 322 1.46 15.56 -41.78
CA LYS A 322 2.28 16.48 -40.98
C LYS A 322 1.70 17.89 -41.04
N LYS A 323 0.51 18.08 -40.49
CA LYS A 323 0.23 19.36 -39.83
C LYS A 323 1.12 19.37 -38.60
N ASP A 324 2.22 20.12 -38.67
CA ASP A 324 2.91 20.60 -37.47
C ASP A 324 1.90 21.46 -36.69
N GLU A 325 1.01 20.81 -35.94
CA GLU A 325 0.29 21.46 -34.87
C GLU A 325 1.37 21.96 -33.92
N HIS A 326 1.54 23.28 -33.86
CA HIS A 326 2.39 23.94 -32.88
C HIS A 326 1.83 23.66 -31.47
N LYS A 327 2.06 22.44 -30.96
CA LYS A 327 1.72 22.01 -29.61
C LYS A 327 2.77 22.59 -28.68
N GLN A 328 2.45 23.74 -28.11
CA GLN A 328 3.25 24.29 -27.01
C GLN A 328 2.75 23.65 -25.73
N GLN A 329 3.63 22.95 -25.03
CA GLN A 329 3.32 22.35 -23.74
C GLN A 329 4.42 22.61 -22.74
N GLY A 330 4.06 22.70 -21.46
CA GLY A 330 4.98 23.08 -20.40
C GLY A 330 4.27 23.22 -19.06
N GLU A 331 5.02 23.64 -18.05
CA GLU A 331 4.46 23.90 -16.72
C GLU A 331 4.25 25.38 -16.50
N LEU A 332 3.08 25.72 -15.98
CA LEU A 332 2.78 27.06 -15.50
C LEU A 332 2.42 26.98 -14.03
N TYR A 333 2.81 28.02 -13.30
CA TYR A 333 2.38 28.21 -11.93
C TYR A 333 1.11 29.06 -11.95
N MET A 334 0.09 28.58 -11.25
CA MET A 334 -1.17 29.31 -11.05
C MET A 334 -1.27 29.66 -9.57
N TRP A 335 -1.77 30.85 -9.27
CA TRP A 335 -1.93 31.28 -7.88
C TRP A 335 -3.21 30.66 -7.29
N ASP A 336 -3.07 29.82 -6.27
CA ASP A 336 -4.20 29.33 -5.48
C ASP A 336 -4.58 30.41 -4.45
N SER A 337 -5.76 31.00 -4.64
CA SER A 337 -6.29 32.05 -3.75
C SER A 337 -6.71 31.54 -2.36
N ILE A 338 -6.93 30.23 -2.20
CA ILE A 338 -7.35 29.60 -0.94
C ILE A 338 -6.13 29.33 -0.07
N ASP A 339 -5.18 28.54 -0.59
CA ASP A 339 -3.96 28.17 0.13
C ASP A 339 -2.89 29.29 0.10
N GLN A 340 -3.12 30.35 -0.69
CA GLN A 340 -2.19 31.46 -0.91
C GLN A 340 -0.79 30.98 -1.33
N LYS A 341 -0.76 29.99 -2.22
CA LYS A 341 0.47 29.40 -2.75
C LYS A 341 0.40 29.29 -4.27
N TRP A 342 1.57 29.25 -4.90
CA TRP A 342 1.66 28.93 -6.33
C TRP A 342 1.58 27.42 -6.51
N THR A 343 0.52 26.94 -7.15
CA THR A 343 0.34 25.54 -7.52
C THR A 343 0.84 25.32 -8.94
N ARG A 344 1.38 24.13 -9.18
CA ARG A 344 2.03 23.80 -10.45
C ARG A 344 1.08 23.00 -11.31
N HIS A 345 0.87 23.45 -12.55
CA HIS A 345 -0.05 22.79 -13.49
C HIS A 345 0.67 22.46 -14.80
N TYR A 346 0.35 21.30 -15.37
CA TYR A 346 0.78 20.96 -16.72
C TYR A 346 -0.18 21.62 -17.72
N CYS A 347 0.37 22.38 -18.65
CA CYS A 347 -0.38 23.16 -19.61
C CYS A 347 -0.04 22.73 -21.04
N ALA A 348 -1.05 22.60 -21.88
CA ALA A 348 -0.91 22.32 -23.31
C ALA A 348 -1.75 23.30 -24.12
N ILE A 349 -1.16 23.84 -25.18
CA ILE A 349 -1.82 24.69 -26.16
C ILE A 349 -1.95 23.90 -27.44
N ALA A 350 -3.19 23.63 -27.83
CA ALA A 350 -3.54 23.03 -29.11
C ALA A 350 -4.80 23.72 -29.64
N ASP A 351 -4.89 23.94 -30.96
CA ASP A 351 -6.04 24.56 -31.62
C ASP A 351 -6.50 25.89 -30.99
N ALA A 352 -5.53 26.74 -30.63
CA ALA A 352 -5.76 28.02 -29.95
C ALA A 352 -6.51 27.91 -28.60
N LYS A 353 -6.51 26.74 -27.96
CA LYS A 353 -7.03 26.49 -26.62
C LYS A 353 -5.89 26.13 -25.67
N LEU A 354 -5.90 26.72 -24.48
CA LEU A 354 -5.05 26.33 -23.36
C LEU A 354 -5.82 25.34 -22.49
N SER A 355 -5.30 24.13 -22.35
CA SER A 355 -5.77 23.13 -21.39
C SER A 355 -4.72 22.98 -20.30
N PHE A 356 -5.17 22.80 -19.05
CA PHE A 356 -4.28 22.57 -17.92
C PHE A 356 -4.79 21.43 -17.04
N SER A 357 -3.87 20.69 -16.42
CA SER A 357 -4.17 19.61 -15.47
C SER A 357 -4.48 20.15 -14.07
N ASP A 358 -4.98 19.29 -13.19
CA ASP A 358 -5.05 19.56 -11.76
C ASP A 358 -3.66 19.74 -11.13
N ASP A 359 -3.63 20.20 -9.87
CA ASP A 359 -2.41 20.48 -9.12
C ASP A 359 -1.51 19.26 -9.04
N ILE A 360 -0.31 19.43 -9.57
CA ILE A 360 0.74 18.42 -9.59
C ILE A 360 1.16 18.03 -8.17
N GLU A 361 1.20 18.98 -7.24
CA GLU A 361 1.81 18.79 -5.93
C GLU A 361 0.89 18.05 -4.95
N GLN A 362 -0.40 17.92 -5.23
CA GLN A 362 -1.32 17.09 -4.43
C GLN A 362 -1.05 15.58 -4.53
N THR A 363 -0.30 15.12 -5.54
CA THR A 363 0.01 13.67 -5.73
C THR A 363 1.35 13.25 -5.14
N MET A 364 2.20 14.19 -4.74
CA MET A 364 3.39 13.90 -3.94
C MET A 364 2.97 13.98 -2.48
N GLU A 365 3.16 12.90 -1.72
CA GLU A 365 2.92 12.89 -0.27
C GLU A 365 3.53 14.15 0.34
N GLU A 366 2.72 14.97 1.02
CA GLU A 366 3.16 16.20 1.66
C GLU A 366 4.39 15.90 2.53
N GLU A 367 5.57 16.32 2.06
CA GLU A 367 6.76 16.32 2.91
C GLU A 367 6.44 17.18 4.12
N VAL A 368 6.46 16.56 5.30
CA VAL A 368 6.27 17.22 6.59
C VAL A 368 7.17 18.47 6.62
N PRO A 369 6.63 19.67 6.90
CA PRO A 369 7.42 20.90 6.86
C PRO A 369 8.69 20.76 7.71
N GLN A 370 9.86 20.82 7.05
CA GLN A 370 11.14 20.55 7.69
C GLN A 370 11.69 21.68 8.58
N ASP A 371 10.98 22.81 8.71
CA ASP A 371 11.45 23.96 9.50
C ASP A 371 10.39 24.44 10.52
N ILE A 372 10.08 23.61 11.52
CA ILE A 372 9.39 24.11 12.73
C ILE A 372 10.44 24.83 13.59
N PRO A 373 10.26 26.13 13.92
CA PRO A 373 11.19 26.86 14.76
C PRO A 373 11.45 26.09 16.07
N PRO A 374 12.70 26.04 16.59
CA PRO A 374 13.01 25.32 17.82
C PRO A 374 12.16 25.71 19.04
N THR A 375 11.65 26.94 19.04
CA THR A 375 10.74 27.49 20.05
C THR A 375 9.35 26.87 19.99
N GLU A 376 8.91 26.34 18.86
CA GLU A 376 7.55 25.82 18.61
C GLU A 376 7.46 24.29 18.60
N LEU A 377 8.59 23.57 18.70
CA LEU A 377 8.65 22.11 18.71
C LEU A 377 7.70 21.46 19.74
N HIS A 378 7.50 22.13 20.87
CA HIS A 378 6.64 21.62 21.94
C HIS A 378 5.15 21.56 21.55
N PHE A 379 4.67 22.29 20.53
CA PHE A 379 3.27 22.22 20.07
C PHE A 379 2.93 20.90 19.38
N GLY A 380 3.92 20.16 18.87
CA GLY A 380 3.74 18.83 18.29
C GLY A 380 3.75 17.69 19.32
N GLU A 381 4.07 17.99 20.57
CA GLU A 381 4.35 16.98 21.57
C GLU A 381 3.10 16.53 22.34
N LYS A 382 2.99 15.22 22.58
CA LYS A 382 1.85 14.61 23.28
C LYS A 382 1.65 15.13 24.70
N TRP A 383 2.74 15.54 25.36
CA TRP A 383 2.75 16.06 26.73
C TRP A 383 2.42 17.55 26.84
N PHE A 384 2.24 18.26 25.72
CA PHE A 384 1.93 19.67 25.72
C PHE A 384 0.42 19.92 25.54
N HIS A 385 -0.17 20.63 26.50
CA HIS A 385 -1.61 20.81 26.65
C HIS A 385 -1.93 22.31 26.60
N LYS A 386 -2.00 22.87 25.39
CA LYS A 386 -2.18 24.33 25.15
C LYS A 386 -3.43 24.91 25.83
N LYS A 387 -4.58 24.24 25.68
CA LYS A 387 -5.91 24.70 26.16
C LYS A 387 -6.30 24.18 27.55
N VAL A 388 -5.40 23.52 28.29
CA VAL A 388 -5.69 23.17 29.68
C VAL A 388 -5.47 24.41 30.54
N GLU A 389 -6.49 25.27 30.58
CA GLU A 389 -6.42 26.59 31.21
C GLU A 389 -6.28 26.50 32.73
N LYS A 390 -6.91 25.50 33.36
CA LYS A 390 -7.07 25.44 34.82
C LYS A 390 -6.20 24.38 35.47
N ARG A 391 -5.62 24.75 36.62
CA ARG A 391 -4.87 23.83 37.50
C ARG A 391 -5.64 22.55 37.82
N THR A 392 -6.92 22.67 38.13
CA THR A 392 -7.81 21.54 38.48
C THR A 392 -7.99 20.55 37.33
N SER A 393 -8.07 21.04 36.08
CA SER A 393 -8.17 20.18 34.88
C SER A 393 -6.88 19.38 34.67
N ALA A 394 -5.72 20.01 34.85
CA ALA A 394 -4.43 19.32 34.80
C ALA A 394 -4.32 18.25 35.89
N GLU A 395 -4.74 18.55 37.12
CA GLU A 395 -4.76 17.59 38.23
C GLU A 395 -5.66 16.39 37.91
N LYS A 396 -6.86 16.63 37.38
CA LYS A 396 -7.81 15.58 37.00
C LYS A 396 -7.27 14.67 35.89
N LEU A 397 -6.74 15.24 34.80
CA LEU A 397 -6.18 14.47 33.69
C LEU A 397 -5.03 13.56 34.14
N LEU A 398 -4.16 14.10 34.99
CA LEU A 398 -3.01 13.35 35.50
C LEU A 398 -3.44 12.23 36.46
N GLN A 399 -4.45 12.50 37.31
CA GLN A 399 -5.03 11.49 38.20
C GLN A 399 -5.70 10.36 37.42
N GLU A 400 -6.56 10.68 36.45
CA GLU A 400 -7.26 9.70 35.62
C GLU A 400 -6.26 8.82 34.85
N TYR A 401 -5.27 9.43 34.20
CA TYR A 401 -4.23 8.70 33.49
C TYR A 401 -3.41 7.80 34.43
N CYS A 402 -3.04 8.29 35.61
CA CYS A 402 -2.30 7.50 36.59
C CYS A 402 -3.15 6.34 37.16
N MET A 403 -4.45 6.54 37.36
CA MET A 403 -5.37 5.46 37.79
C MET A 403 -5.48 4.36 36.74
N GLU A 404 -5.51 4.71 35.46
CA GLU A 404 -5.59 3.74 34.35
C GLU A 404 -4.28 3.01 34.07
N THR A 405 -3.13 3.66 34.26
CA THR A 405 -1.81 3.14 33.87
C THR A 405 -0.97 2.61 35.03
N GLY A 406 -1.47 2.70 36.27
CA GLY A 406 -0.75 2.24 37.47
C GLY A 406 0.18 3.27 38.11
N GLY A 407 0.07 4.55 37.70
CA GLY A 407 0.58 5.72 38.43
C GLY A 407 2.06 5.69 38.76
N LYS A 408 2.92 5.94 37.76
CA LYS A 408 4.36 6.03 37.94
C LYS A 408 4.78 7.45 38.34
N ASP A 409 5.64 7.57 39.35
CA ASP A 409 6.26 8.84 39.70
C ASP A 409 7.03 9.41 38.49
N GLY A 410 6.86 10.71 38.25
CA GLY A 410 7.42 11.41 37.09
C GLY A 410 6.51 11.50 35.87
N THR A 411 5.32 10.86 35.91
CA THR A 411 4.30 11.01 34.86
C THR A 411 3.88 12.48 34.78
N PHE A 412 3.87 13.10 33.59
CA PHE A 412 3.82 14.56 33.50
C PHE A 412 3.03 15.11 32.30
N LEU A 413 2.64 16.39 32.42
CA LEU A 413 2.16 17.24 31.33
C LEU A 413 2.67 18.69 31.52
N VAL A 414 2.69 19.44 30.43
CA VAL A 414 3.02 20.88 30.41
C VAL A 414 1.85 21.66 29.84
N ARG A 415 1.53 22.80 30.45
CA ARG A 415 0.47 23.72 30.00
C ARG A 415 0.94 25.17 30.09
N GLU A 416 0.23 26.08 29.44
CA GLU A 416 0.44 27.52 29.64
C GLU A 416 0.06 27.93 31.07
N SER A 417 0.77 28.92 31.61
CA SER A 417 0.55 29.43 32.97
C SER A 417 -0.61 30.43 33.00
N GLU A 418 -1.65 30.12 33.78
CA GLU A 418 -2.80 31.02 34.01
C GLU A 418 -2.41 32.31 34.74
N THR A 419 -1.46 32.20 35.67
CA THR A 419 -1.10 33.30 36.58
C THR A 419 -0.03 34.22 35.99
N PHE A 420 0.77 33.72 35.06
CA PHE A 420 1.94 34.43 34.54
C PHE A 420 1.97 34.33 33.02
N PRO A 421 1.64 35.43 32.30
CA PRO A 421 1.71 35.46 30.85
C PRO A 421 3.11 35.08 30.34
N ASN A 422 3.18 34.27 29.27
CA ASN A 422 4.40 33.75 28.64
C ASN A 422 5.18 32.68 29.43
N ASP A 423 4.72 32.31 30.63
CA ASP A 423 5.26 31.20 31.38
C ASP A 423 4.45 29.92 31.20
N TYR A 424 5.02 28.81 31.64
CA TYR A 424 4.40 27.50 31.53
C TYR A 424 4.37 26.82 32.90
N THR A 425 3.50 25.84 33.06
CA THR A 425 3.40 25.02 34.28
C THR A 425 3.63 23.56 33.93
N LEU A 426 4.69 22.98 34.47
CA LEU A 426 4.93 21.55 34.49
C LEU A 426 4.13 20.93 35.63
N SER A 427 3.26 19.97 35.32
CA SER A 427 2.48 19.22 36.32
C SER A 427 2.90 17.75 36.27
N PHE A 428 3.21 17.14 37.40
CA PHE A 428 3.70 15.76 37.44
C PHE A 428 3.22 14.97 38.66
N TRP A 429 3.18 13.65 38.52
CA TRP A 429 2.77 12.70 39.54
C TRP A 429 3.93 12.39 40.47
N ARG A 430 3.69 12.46 41.78
CA ARG A 430 4.65 12.05 42.78
C ARG A 430 3.97 11.59 44.06
N SER A 431 4.33 10.40 44.54
CA SER A 431 3.88 9.87 45.84
C SER A 431 2.35 9.94 46.02
N GLY A 432 1.61 9.62 44.95
CA GLY A 432 0.15 9.61 44.95
C GLY A 432 -0.53 10.97 44.84
N ARG A 433 0.21 12.05 44.56
CA ARG A 433 -0.34 13.41 44.40
C ARG A 433 0.25 14.11 43.18
N VAL A 434 -0.47 15.10 42.66
CA VAL A 434 0.00 15.97 41.58
C VAL A 434 0.80 17.12 42.19
N GLN A 435 1.97 17.40 41.64
CA GLN A 435 2.79 18.57 41.95
C GLN A 435 2.91 19.48 40.72
N HIS A 436 3.14 20.77 40.96
CA HIS A 436 3.26 21.76 39.89
C HIS A 436 4.54 22.57 40.08
N CYS A 437 5.31 22.71 39.01
CA CYS A 437 6.46 23.59 38.94
C CYS A 437 6.24 24.62 37.82
N ARG A 438 6.50 25.89 38.13
CA ARG A 438 6.46 26.97 37.15
C ARG A 438 7.72 26.94 36.30
N ILE A 439 7.56 26.78 35.00
CA ILE A 439 8.61 27.01 34.01
C ILE A 439 8.61 28.51 33.71
N ARG A 440 9.66 29.19 34.15
CA ARG A 440 9.84 30.63 33.97
C ARG A 440 10.46 30.91 32.61
N SER A 441 10.04 32.00 32.00
CA SER A 441 10.65 32.55 30.79
C SER A 441 11.48 33.80 31.13
N THR A 442 12.60 34.01 30.45
CA THR A 442 13.44 35.22 30.54
C THR A 442 14.00 35.59 29.18
N MET A 443 14.29 36.86 28.94
CA MET A 443 14.93 37.37 27.74
C MET A 443 16.42 37.57 28.01
N GLU A 444 17.29 36.76 27.40
CA GLU A 444 18.74 36.93 27.47
C GLU A 444 19.27 37.21 26.06
N GLY A 445 19.87 38.40 25.85
CA GLY A 445 20.48 38.76 24.56
C GLY A 445 19.50 38.78 23.37
N GLY A 446 18.22 39.09 23.62
CA GLY A 446 17.17 39.09 22.60
C GLY A 446 16.61 37.70 22.26
N THR A 447 17.07 36.64 22.93
CA THR A 447 16.54 35.28 22.77
C THR A 447 15.75 34.88 24.02
N LEU A 448 14.55 34.32 23.82
CA LEU A 448 13.72 33.81 24.90
C LEU A 448 14.33 32.51 25.44
N LYS A 449 14.50 32.42 26.76
CA LYS A 449 15.00 31.23 27.45
C LYS A 449 14.04 30.77 28.54
N TYR A 450 14.02 29.47 28.78
CA TYR A 450 13.15 28.80 29.74
C TYR A 450 13.94 28.11 30.83
N TYR A 451 13.44 28.12 32.07
CA TYR A 451 14.12 27.48 33.19
C TYR A 451 13.13 27.10 34.31
N LEU A 452 13.50 26.05 35.06
CA LEU A 452 12.82 25.62 36.30
C LEU A 452 13.60 26.02 37.55
N THR A 453 14.93 26.05 37.44
CA THR A 453 15.87 26.45 38.49
C THR A 453 16.78 27.54 37.92
N ASP A 454 17.21 28.48 38.74
CA ASP A 454 17.96 29.67 38.28
C ASP A 454 19.36 29.31 37.72
N ASN A 455 19.83 28.07 37.90
CA ASN A 455 21.16 27.61 37.49
C ASN A 455 21.22 27.05 36.06
N LEU A 456 20.08 26.77 35.42
CA LEU A 456 20.05 26.08 34.12
C LEU A 456 18.95 26.63 33.21
N THR A 457 19.35 27.23 32.10
CA THR A 457 18.45 27.83 31.10
C THR A 457 18.48 27.07 29.78
N PHE A 458 17.35 27.04 29.08
CA PHE A 458 17.15 26.30 27.84
C PHE A 458 16.59 27.21 26.74
N SER A 459 16.92 26.93 25.49
CA SER A 459 16.44 27.67 24.31
C SER A 459 14.98 27.39 23.95
N SER A 460 14.41 26.27 24.42
CA SER A 460 13.01 25.92 24.22
C SER A 460 12.46 25.05 25.34
N ILE A 461 11.13 25.00 25.46
CA ILE A 461 10.43 24.11 26.39
C ILE A 461 10.69 22.65 26.03
N TYR A 462 10.76 22.34 24.73
CA TYR A 462 11.11 21.00 24.26
C TYR A 462 12.46 20.56 24.82
N ALA A 463 13.51 21.38 24.67
CA ALA A 463 14.84 21.08 25.18
C ALA A 463 14.86 20.93 26.72
N LEU A 464 14.11 21.80 27.43
CA LEU A 464 13.95 21.72 28.89
C LEU A 464 13.35 20.37 29.31
N ILE A 465 12.26 19.94 28.66
CA ILE A 465 11.59 18.69 28.99
C ILE A 465 12.46 17.49 28.65
N GLN A 466 13.11 17.46 27.48
CA GLN A 466 14.03 16.37 27.13
C GLN A 466 15.16 16.23 28.15
N HIS A 467 15.73 17.35 28.59
CA HIS A 467 16.77 17.33 29.63
C HIS A 467 16.27 16.68 30.93
N TYR A 468 15.09 17.07 31.44
CA TYR A 468 14.55 16.50 32.69
C TYR A 468 13.91 15.11 32.51
N ARG A 469 13.77 14.64 31.27
CA ARG A 469 13.50 13.23 30.95
C ARG A 469 14.75 12.38 30.99
N GLU A 470 15.95 12.96 31.00
CA GLU A 470 17.23 12.25 31.09
C GLU A 470 17.90 12.44 32.46
N THR A 471 17.80 13.66 32.99
CA THR A 471 18.45 14.13 34.21
C THR A 471 17.40 14.37 35.29
N HIS A 472 17.79 14.18 36.55
CA HIS A 472 16.88 14.42 37.67
C HIS A 472 16.66 15.92 37.91
N LEU A 473 15.39 16.32 38.00
CA LEU A 473 14.99 17.62 38.55
C LEU A 473 15.20 17.59 40.06
N ARG A 474 16.14 18.43 40.54
CA ARG A 474 16.47 18.59 41.96
C ARG A 474 15.87 19.87 42.50
N CYS A 475 14.88 19.74 43.37
CA CYS A 475 14.34 20.81 44.19
C CYS A 475 14.75 20.55 45.66
N ALA A 476 14.71 21.59 46.50
CA ALA A 476 15.10 21.47 47.92
C ALA A 476 14.36 20.36 48.69
N GLU A 477 13.18 19.95 48.20
CA GLU A 477 12.31 18.96 48.83
C GLU A 477 12.30 17.59 48.10
N PHE A 478 12.93 17.47 46.93
CA PHE A 478 12.91 16.23 46.13
C PHE A 478 13.85 16.12 44.94
N GLU A 479 14.07 14.87 44.51
CA GLU A 479 14.72 14.51 43.25
C GLU A 479 13.77 13.64 42.42
N LEU A 480 13.48 14.03 41.18
CA LEU A 480 12.54 13.32 40.29
C LEU A 480 12.96 13.42 38.83
N ARG A 481 12.78 12.35 38.06
CA ARG A 481 12.96 12.34 36.61
C ARG A 481 11.60 12.28 35.92
N LEU A 482 11.41 13.04 34.83
CA LEU A 482 10.19 12.96 34.03
C LEU A 482 10.14 11.62 33.30
N THR A 483 9.02 10.92 33.41
CA THR A 483 8.84 9.56 32.88
C THR A 483 7.83 9.56 31.75
N ASP A 484 6.59 9.21 32.05
CA ASP A 484 5.55 8.95 31.05
C ASP A 484 4.78 10.24 30.71
N PRO A 485 4.72 10.63 29.42
CA PRO A 485 3.98 11.81 29.01
C PRO A 485 2.48 11.53 29.02
N VAL A 486 1.69 12.36 29.71
CA VAL A 486 0.23 12.29 29.65
C VAL A 486 -0.23 12.86 28.30
N PRO A 487 -0.88 12.07 27.44
CA PRO A 487 -1.33 12.55 26.14
C PRO A 487 -2.44 13.59 26.31
N ASN A 488 -2.41 14.64 25.49
CA ASN A 488 -3.55 15.56 25.36
C ASN A 488 -4.76 14.80 24.79
N PRO A 489 -5.90 14.72 25.49
CA PRO A 489 -7.09 14.02 25.00
C PRO A 489 -7.75 14.77 23.83
N ASN A 490 -7.60 16.10 23.77
CA ASN A 490 -8.27 16.97 22.80
C ASN A 490 -7.27 17.81 21.97
N PRO A 491 -6.31 17.18 21.27
CA PRO A 491 -5.31 17.92 20.49
C PRO A 491 -5.95 18.70 19.32
N HIS A 492 -7.09 18.21 18.83
CA HIS A 492 -7.88 18.80 17.76
C HIS A 492 -8.43 20.19 18.10
N GLU A 493 -8.71 20.49 19.37
CA GLU A 493 -9.25 21.79 19.78
C GLU A 493 -8.32 22.98 19.48
N SER A 494 -7.04 22.72 19.27
CA SER A 494 -6.03 23.73 18.92
C SER A 494 -5.85 23.92 17.42
N LYS A 495 -6.49 23.08 16.60
CA LYS A 495 -6.28 23.06 15.16
C LYS A 495 -7.21 24.05 14.46
N PRO A 496 -6.75 24.70 13.37
CA PRO A 496 -7.53 25.73 12.69
C PRO A 496 -8.80 25.19 12.02
N TRP A 497 -8.84 23.89 11.70
CA TRP A 497 -9.99 23.23 11.11
C TRP A 497 -11.08 22.83 12.12
N TYR A 498 -10.86 23.03 13.42
CA TYR A 498 -11.81 22.62 14.46
C TYR A 498 -12.68 23.77 14.97
N TYR A 499 -13.98 23.52 15.06
CA TYR A 499 -14.97 24.46 15.58
C TYR A 499 -15.81 23.81 16.71
N ASP A 500 -15.74 24.37 17.92
CA ASP A 500 -16.46 23.87 19.10
C ASP A 500 -17.98 24.16 19.03
N SER A 501 -18.36 25.28 18.39
CA SER A 501 -19.73 25.76 18.33
C SER A 501 -20.09 26.22 16.91
N LEU A 502 -20.20 25.27 15.98
CA LEU A 502 -20.60 25.54 14.60
C LEU A 502 -21.75 24.62 14.20
N SER A 503 -22.87 25.20 13.78
CA SER A 503 -24.02 24.44 13.31
C SER A 503 -23.74 23.79 11.95
N ARG A 504 -24.60 22.83 11.57
CA ARG A 504 -24.51 22.22 10.24
C ARG A 504 -24.69 23.24 9.11
N GLY A 505 -25.66 24.14 9.23
CA GLY A 505 -25.96 25.13 8.20
C GLY A 505 -24.85 26.16 8.03
N GLU A 506 -24.23 26.61 9.14
CA GLU A 506 -23.09 27.52 9.08
C GLU A 506 -21.86 26.84 8.45
N ALA A 507 -21.62 25.57 8.78
CA ALA A 507 -20.53 24.80 8.17
C ALA A 507 -20.71 24.64 6.65
N GLU A 508 -21.92 24.31 6.20
CA GLU A 508 -22.24 24.23 4.77
C GLU A 508 -22.08 25.60 4.08
N ASP A 509 -22.57 26.69 4.68
CA ASP A 509 -22.42 28.04 4.11
C ASP A 509 -20.94 28.50 4.05
N MET A 510 -20.11 28.11 5.02
CA MET A 510 -18.68 28.39 5.00
C MET A 510 -17.96 27.65 3.87
N LEU A 511 -18.25 26.35 3.69
CA LEU A 511 -17.58 25.53 2.68
C LEU A 511 -18.08 25.84 1.26
N MET A 512 -19.36 26.20 1.08
CA MET A 512 -19.91 26.63 -0.21
C MET A 512 -19.24 27.89 -0.78
N ARG A 513 -18.58 28.69 0.06
CA ARG A 513 -17.78 29.86 -0.37
C ARG A 513 -16.40 29.48 -0.89
N ILE A 514 -15.98 28.22 -0.73
CA ILE A 514 -14.69 27.71 -1.15
C ILE A 514 -14.89 26.90 -2.44
N PRO A 515 -14.46 27.41 -3.61
CA PRO A 515 -14.69 26.76 -4.90
C PRO A 515 -13.68 25.62 -5.17
N ARG A 516 -13.48 24.72 -4.20
CA ARG A 516 -12.53 23.61 -4.29
C ARG A 516 -13.02 22.41 -3.48
N ASP A 517 -13.07 21.25 -4.14
CA ASP A 517 -13.37 19.98 -3.49
C ASP A 517 -12.24 19.60 -2.51
N GLY A 518 -12.61 19.02 -1.36
CA GLY A 518 -11.67 18.65 -0.31
C GLY A 518 -11.44 19.73 0.75
N ALA A 519 -12.06 20.91 0.61
CA ALA A 519 -12.16 21.87 1.69
C ALA A 519 -12.96 21.22 2.84
N PHE A 520 -12.43 21.23 4.07
CA PHE A 520 -13.09 20.55 5.17
C PHE A 520 -12.97 21.33 6.48
N LEU A 521 -13.86 21.00 7.41
CA LEU A 521 -13.78 21.39 8.81
C LEU A 521 -14.36 20.29 9.71
N ILE A 522 -13.96 20.30 10.98
CA ILE A 522 -14.50 19.40 12.01
C ILE A 522 -15.25 20.23 13.04
N ARG A 523 -16.51 19.90 13.27
CA ARG A 523 -17.37 20.59 14.24
C ARG A 523 -17.85 19.64 15.33
N LYS A 524 -17.93 20.12 16.56
CA LYS A 524 -18.60 19.40 17.65
C LYS A 524 -20.12 19.53 17.50
N ARG A 525 -20.85 18.45 17.76
CA ARG A 525 -22.32 18.44 17.66
C ARG A 525 -22.93 18.88 18.99
N GLU A 526 -23.91 19.78 18.94
CA GLU A 526 -24.63 20.24 20.12
C GLU A 526 -25.18 19.07 20.96
N GLY A 527 -24.96 19.14 22.28
CA GLY A 527 -25.53 18.18 23.23
C GLY A 527 -24.90 16.78 23.25
N SER A 528 -23.78 16.55 22.56
CA SER A 528 -23.10 15.24 22.56
C SER A 528 -21.58 15.37 22.46
N ASP A 529 -20.84 14.36 22.93
CA ASP A 529 -19.40 14.21 22.67
C ASP A 529 -19.16 13.58 21.28
N SER A 530 -19.91 14.07 20.29
CA SER A 530 -19.88 13.60 18.91
C SER A 530 -19.39 14.72 18.00
N TYR A 531 -18.63 14.34 16.99
CA TYR A 531 -18.01 15.24 16.03
C TYR A 531 -18.53 14.94 14.63
N ALA A 532 -18.57 15.95 13.77
CA ALA A 532 -18.91 15.81 12.37
C ALA A 532 -17.81 16.45 11.52
N ILE A 533 -17.34 15.71 10.51
CA ILE A 533 -16.52 16.26 9.43
C ILE A 533 -17.49 16.79 8.38
N THR A 534 -17.35 18.05 8.01
CA THR A 534 -18.09 18.67 6.89
C THR A 534 -17.03 18.98 5.83
N PHE A 535 -17.25 18.55 4.59
CA PHE A 535 -16.33 18.72 3.47
C PHE A 535 -17.09 18.88 2.16
#